data_AF-D6YZU1-F1
#
_entry.id   AF-D6YZU1-F1
#
_cell.length_a   1.000
_cell.length_b   1.000
_cell.length_c   1.000
_cell.angle_alpha   90.00
_cell.angle_beta   90.00
_cell.angle_gamma   90.00
#
_symmetry.space_group_name_H-M   'P 1'
#
loop_
_entity.id
_entity.type
_entity.pdbx_description
1 polymer ?
#
loop_
_entity_poly.entity_id
_entity_poly.type
_entity_poly.pdbx_seq_one_letter_code
_entity_poly.pdbx_strand_id
1 'polypeptide(L)'
;MKTFAIFNMQPLRTWPRSAGLRSLEGLAVILLALGLSFTMVGQAAGSQAENCLSCHHSKKEWQNRPHIHPPMNEGCGSCHGEPHSDEHRRQLRGEGARQLCIDCHPEMAASDPDRHDSVRFVHGIIGGAGCTGCHDPHTSDHPFLLVQPINRLCLSCHPRLRGVSRGHPISGHPVAGHEEGRRPGRQLSCSSCHDPHGSPFRHLLFETPLGGYFCHECHDGLAPKQQTSAR
;
A
#
# COMPACT_ATOMS: atom_id res chain seq x y z
N MET A 1 -8.25 28.74 42.23
CA MET A 1 -9.01 29.95 41.84
C MET A 1 -9.51 29.75 40.41
N LYS A 2 -10.84 29.76 40.24
CA LYS A 2 -11.64 30.05 39.01
C LYS A 2 -11.42 29.19 37.75
N THR A 3 -12.41 28.62 37.05
CA THR A 3 -13.86 28.43 37.22
C THR A 3 -14.32 27.38 36.18
N PHE A 4 -15.38 26.64 36.48
CA PHE A 4 -16.06 25.63 35.67
C PHE A 4 -16.90 26.19 34.51
N ALA A 5 -17.14 25.34 33.51
CA ALA A 5 -18.02 25.46 32.34
C ALA A 5 -19.52 25.41 32.67
N ILE A 6 -20.40 26.06 31.87
CA ILE A 6 -21.85 25.77 31.78
C ILE A 6 -22.43 26.18 30.40
N PHE A 7 -23.51 25.50 29.99
CA PHE A 7 -24.62 25.80 29.04
C PHE A 7 -24.61 24.91 27.79
N ASN A 8 -25.43 23.87 27.60
CA ASN A 8 -26.78 23.42 28.03
C ASN A 8 -28.01 24.13 27.43
N MET A 9 -28.62 23.41 26.48
CA MET A 9 -30.04 23.20 26.12
C MET A 9 -30.98 24.32 25.64
N GLN A 10 -31.58 24.04 24.47
CA GLN A 10 -32.78 24.66 23.88
C GLN A 10 -34.08 24.13 24.55
N PRO A 11 -35.24 24.79 24.30
CA PRO A 11 -36.38 24.00 23.83
C PRO A 11 -37.31 24.67 22.78
N LEU A 12 -37.72 23.80 21.84
CA LEU A 12 -39.04 23.56 21.20
C LEU A 12 -40.09 24.68 21.12
N ARG A 13 -40.49 24.99 19.87
CA ARG A 13 -41.60 25.87 19.50
C ARG A 13 -42.79 25.03 19.00
N THR A 14 -43.94 25.23 19.63
CA THR A 14 -45.23 24.59 19.32
C THR A 14 -45.92 25.25 18.11
N TRP A 15 -46.69 24.47 17.35
CA TRP A 15 -47.57 24.94 16.27
C TRP A 15 -49.03 24.60 16.60
N PRO A 16 -50.01 25.49 16.29
CA PRO A 16 -51.40 25.29 16.62
C PRO A 16 -52.18 24.49 15.55
N ARG A 17 -53.28 23.88 16.01
CA ARG A 17 -54.28 23.14 15.23
C ARG A 17 -55.53 24.01 15.00
N SER A 18 -56.07 24.00 13.77
CA SER A 18 -57.50 24.23 13.47
C SER A 18 -57.80 23.65 12.07
N ALA A 19 -58.57 22.56 11.99
CA ALA A 19 -60.02 22.54 11.71
C ALA A 19 -60.33 22.57 10.20
N GLY A 20 -60.89 21.47 9.68
CA GLY A 20 -61.24 21.30 8.27
C GLY A 20 -62.68 21.72 7.92
N LEU A 21 -63.05 21.58 6.64
CA LEU A 21 -64.22 20.82 6.15
C LEU A 21 -64.39 21.01 4.61
N ARG A 22 -64.96 19.96 3.99
CA ARG A 22 -65.82 19.92 2.79
C ARG A 22 -65.20 19.81 1.38
N SER A 23 -65.32 18.57 0.88
CA SER A 23 -65.89 18.13 -0.41
C SER A 23 -66.14 19.18 -1.51
N LEU A 24 -65.72 18.89 -2.73
CA LEU A 24 -66.58 18.32 -3.78
C LEU A 24 -65.79 18.12 -5.09
N GLU A 25 -66.28 17.17 -5.86
CA GLU A 25 -65.81 16.68 -7.15
C GLU A 25 -65.68 17.80 -8.18
N GLY A 26 -64.61 17.74 -8.98
CA GLY A 26 -64.47 18.63 -10.13
C GLY A 26 -63.12 18.48 -10.83
N LEU A 27 -63.21 18.19 -12.13
CA LEU A 27 -62.21 18.44 -13.17
C LEU A 27 -61.18 17.33 -13.40
N ALA A 28 -61.69 16.30 -14.08
CA ALA A 28 -60.99 15.66 -15.17
C ALA A 28 -60.46 16.71 -16.19
N VAL A 29 -59.18 17.05 -16.12
CA VAL A 29 -58.34 17.52 -17.24
C VAL A 29 -56.90 17.12 -16.88
N ILE A 30 -56.08 16.76 -17.87
CA ILE A 30 -54.66 16.38 -17.79
C ILE A 30 -54.40 14.86 -17.64
N LEU A 31 -55.06 14.07 -18.48
CA LEU A 31 -54.39 12.99 -19.21
C LEU A 31 -53.76 13.63 -20.46
N LEU A 32 -52.45 13.94 -20.45
CA LEU A 32 -51.55 14.12 -21.63
C LEU A 32 -50.23 14.78 -21.19
N ALA A 33 -49.48 14.10 -20.33
CA ALA A 33 -48.01 14.25 -20.26
C ALA A 33 -47.40 12.84 -20.25
N LEU A 34 -47.83 12.05 -21.25
CA LEU A 34 -47.17 10.84 -21.66
C LEU A 34 -45.83 11.22 -22.31
N GLY A 35 -44.76 10.65 -21.77
CA GLY A 35 -43.61 10.23 -22.57
C GLY A 35 -42.43 11.19 -22.57
N LEU A 36 -41.26 10.60 -22.29
CA LEU A 36 -39.91 11.14 -22.50
C LEU A 36 -39.31 11.97 -21.37
N SER A 37 -39.39 11.46 -20.13
CA SER A 37 -38.20 11.54 -19.28
C SER A 37 -37.22 10.48 -19.78
N PHE A 38 -36.41 10.91 -20.75
CA PHE A 38 -35.26 10.20 -21.30
C PHE A 38 -34.45 9.64 -20.13
N THR A 39 -34.52 8.33 -19.91
CA THR A 39 -33.50 7.63 -19.13
C THR A 39 -32.23 7.80 -19.94
N MET A 40 -31.41 8.79 -19.58
CA MET A 40 -29.99 8.73 -19.91
C MET A 40 -29.46 7.50 -19.18
N VAL A 41 -29.57 6.35 -19.83
CA VAL A 41 -28.62 5.26 -19.67
C VAL A 41 -27.29 5.92 -19.99
N GLY A 42 -26.62 6.39 -18.95
CA GLY A 42 -25.22 6.77 -19.02
C GLY A 42 -24.53 5.56 -19.60
N GLN A 43 -24.14 5.66 -20.86
CA GLN A 43 -23.22 4.71 -21.45
C GLN A 43 -22.01 4.77 -20.52
N ALA A 44 -21.74 3.65 -19.85
CA ALA A 44 -20.46 3.46 -19.21
C ALA A 44 -19.43 3.58 -20.34
N ALA A 45 -18.85 4.79 -20.48
CA ALA A 45 -17.59 4.94 -21.16
C ALA A 45 -16.69 3.88 -20.52
N GLY A 46 -16.21 2.93 -21.32
CA GLY A 46 -15.30 1.89 -20.83
C GLY A 46 -14.27 2.54 -19.92
N SER A 47 -13.95 1.87 -18.81
CA SER A 47 -12.97 2.41 -17.85
C SER A 47 -11.74 2.90 -18.62
N GLN A 48 -11.05 3.95 -18.16
CA GLN A 48 -9.89 4.46 -18.89
C GLN A 48 -8.87 3.33 -19.21
N ALA A 49 -8.79 2.31 -18.34
CA ALA A 49 -8.07 1.06 -18.57
C ALA A 49 -8.56 0.25 -19.78
N GLU A 50 -9.88 0.13 -19.99
CA GLU A 50 -10.47 -0.59 -21.12
C GLU A 50 -10.07 0.01 -22.48
N ASN A 51 -9.97 1.34 -22.55
CA ASN A 51 -9.48 2.03 -23.75
C ASN A 51 -8.00 1.72 -24.01
N CYS A 52 -7.15 1.74 -22.99
CA CYS A 52 -5.72 1.38 -23.12
C CYS A 52 -5.55 -0.09 -23.55
N LEU A 53 -6.33 -0.99 -22.95
CA LEU A 53 -6.31 -2.43 -23.23
C LEU A 53 -6.90 -2.81 -24.59
N SER A 54 -7.59 -1.89 -25.27
CA SER A 54 -8.04 -2.08 -26.66
C SER A 54 -6.88 -2.21 -27.65
N CYS A 55 -5.70 -1.69 -27.34
CA CYS A 55 -4.47 -1.86 -28.12
C CYS A 55 -3.41 -2.65 -27.35
N HIS A 56 -3.30 -2.45 -26.03
CA HIS A 56 -2.37 -3.19 -25.16
C HIS A 56 -2.93 -4.58 -24.80
N HIS A 57 -3.27 -5.39 -25.79
CA HIS A 57 -3.95 -6.66 -25.61
C HIS A 57 -3.22 -7.66 -24.70
N SER A 58 -1.89 -7.72 -24.80
CA SER A 58 -1.06 -8.58 -23.96
C SER A 58 -1.11 -8.22 -22.47
N LYS A 59 -1.69 -7.07 -22.13
CA LYS A 59 -1.83 -6.58 -20.76
C LYS A 59 -3.20 -6.89 -20.16
N LYS A 60 -4.17 -7.38 -20.96
CA LYS A 60 -5.49 -7.77 -20.45
C LYS A 60 -5.39 -8.85 -19.37
N GLU A 61 -4.47 -9.78 -19.55
CA GLU A 61 -4.24 -10.89 -18.61
C GLU A 61 -3.72 -10.43 -17.24
N TRP A 62 -3.19 -9.21 -17.13
CA TRP A 62 -2.74 -8.65 -15.85
C TRP A 62 -3.87 -8.53 -14.83
N GLN A 63 -5.11 -8.36 -15.31
CA GLN A 63 -6.30 -8.30 -14.45
C GLN A 63 -6.65 -9.65 -13.80
N ASN A 64 -6.03 -10.74 -14.23
CA ASN A 64 -6.31 -12.09 -13.74
C ASN A 64 -5.29 -12.58 -12.70
N ARG A 65 -4.25 -11.80 -12.41
CA ARG A 65 -3.21 -12.15 -11.46
C ARG A 65 -3.68 -11.88 -10.02
N PRO A 66 -3.19 -12.65 -9.03
CA PRO A 66 -3.76 -12.64 -7.68
C PRO A 66 -3.48 -11.36 -6.89
N HIS A 67 -2.39 -10.66 -7.19
CA HIS A 67 -2.06 -9.40 -6.54
C HIS A 67 -2.00 -8.29 -7.58
N ILE A 68 -3.00 -7.41 -7.57
CA ILE A 68 -3.09 -6.25 -8.45
C ILE A 68 -2.80 -5.01 -7.61
N HIS A 69 -1.94 -4.14 -8.13
CA HIS A 69 -1.66 -2.87 -7.50
C HIS A 69 -2.91 -1.98 -7.58
N PRO A 70 -3.48 -1.50 -6.45
CA PRO A 70 -4.74 -0.77 -6.46
C PRO A 70 -4.86 0.38 -7.48
N PRO A 71 -3.81 1.19 -7.73
CA PRO A 71 -3.83 2.24 -8.75
C PRO A 71 -4.13 1.76 -10.18
N MET A 72 -3.99 0.46 -10.48
CA MET A 72 -4.42 -0.09 -11.77
C MET A 72 -5.94 -0.02 -11.97
N ASN A 73 -6.71 -0.14 -10.89
CA ASN A 73 -8.17 -0.09 -10.94
C ASN A 73 -8.69 1.34 -11.11
N GLU A 74 -7.85 2.34 -10.83
CA GLU A 74 -8.14 3.77 -11.05
C GLU A 74 -7.91 4.20 -12.51
N GLY A 75 -7.32 3.30 -13.32
CA GLY A 75 -7.02 3.53 -14.73
C GLY A 75 -5.52 3.72 -14.98
N CYS A 76 -5.05 3.39 -16.18
CA CYS A 76 -3.63 3.46 -16.54
C CYS A 76 -3.06 4.88 -16.38
N GLY A 77 -3.89 5.90 -16.59
CA GLY A 77 -3.56 7.30 -16.42
C GLY A 77 -3.31 7.75 -14.98
N SER A 78 -3.43 6.88 -13.97
CA SER A 78 -3.03 7.21 -12.59
C SER A 78 -1.51 7.37 -12.48
N CYS A 79 -0.76 6.48 -13.15
CA CYS A 79 0.70 6.49 -13.19
C CYS A 79 1.27 6.87 -14.55
N HIS A 80 0.55 6.57 -15.64
CA HIS A 80 0.98 6.93 -16.98
C HIS A 80 0.45 8.30 -17.41
N GLY A 81 1.28 9.09 -18.09
CA GLY A 81 0.94 10.43 -18.55
C GLY A 81 0.27 10.42 -19.91
N GLU A 82 0.62 11.38 -20.76
CA GLU A 82 -0.02 11.54 -22.07
C GLU A 82 0.22 10.29 -22.94
N PRO A 83 -0.83 9.59 -23.39
CA PRO A 83 -0.68 8.38 -24.18
C PRO A 83 0.23 8.59 -25.39
N HIS A 84 1.25 7.73 -25.51
CA HIS A 84 2.22 7.68 -26.62
C HIS A 84 3.04 8.95 -26.87
N SER A 85 2.83 10.03 -26.13
CA SER A 85 3.42 11.34 -26.39
C SER A 85 4.05 11.98 -25.16
N ASP A 86 4.07 11.28 -24.03
CA ASP A 86 4.77 11.75 -22.83
C ASP A 86 6.29 11.74 -23.03
N GLU A 87 6.93 12.81 -22.57
CA GLU A 87 8.38 13.03 -22.66
C GLU A 87 9.18 12.16 -21.67
N HIS A 88 8.55 11.67 -20.61
CA HIS A 88 9.18 10.83 -19.61
C HIS A 88 9.24 9.37 -20.06
N ARG A 89 10.33 8.69 -19.66
CA ARG A 89 10.55 7.28 -19.99
C ARG A 89 9.38 6.43 -19.49
N ARG A 90 8.90 5.53 -20.36
CA ARG A 90 7.75 4.64 -20.10
C ARG A 90 6.42 5.39 -19.88
N GLN A 91 6.35 6.64 -20.33
CA GLN A 91 5.17 7.48 -20.27
C GLN A 91 4.63 7.62 -18.85
N LEU A 92 5.49 7.94 -17.88
CA LEU A 92 5.10 8.10 -16.47
C LEU A 92 4.77 9.57 -16.17
N ARG A 93 3.86 9.83 -15.22
CA ARG A 93 3.42 11.19 -14.83
C ARG A 93 4.45 12.00 -14.02
N GLY A 94 5.75 11.74 -14.21
CA GLY A 94 6.82 12.44 -13.50
C GLY A 94 8.20 11.99 -13.95
N GLU A 95 9.22 12.61 -13.36
CA GLU A 95 10.63 12.49 -13.77
C GLU A 95 11.24 11.08 -13.59
N GLY A 96 10.50 10.16 -12.95
CA GLY A 96 10.86 8.75 -12.90
C GLY A 96 9.97 7.92 -12.00
N ALA A 97 10.13 6.60 -12.09
CA ALA A 97 9.36 5.66 -11.29
C ALA A 97 9.57 5.84 -9.78
N ARG A 98 10.78 6.19 -9.33
CA ARG A 98 11.06 6.33 -7.88
C ARG A 98 10.22 7.46 -7.27
N GLN A 99 10.28 8.66 -7.85
CA GLN A 99 9.52 9.80 -7.33
C GLN A 99 8.02 9.53 -7.42
N LEU A 100 7.54 9.00 -8.54
CA LEU A 100 6.14 8.64 -8.72
C LEU A 100 5.63 7.66 -7.65
N CYS A 101 6.44 6.68 -7.26
CA CYS A 101 6.09 5.79 -6.16
C CYS A 101 5.99 6.55 -4.83
N ILE A 102 6.95 7.42 -4.52
CA ILE A 102 7.02 8.18 -3.26
C ILE A 102 5.88 9.20 -3.14
N ASP A 103 5.39 9.74 -4.25
CA ASP A 103 4.26 10.68 -4.27
C ASP A 103 2.99 10.06 -3.65
N CYS A 104 2.82 8.73 -3.78
CA CYS A 104 1.74 7.98 -3.14
C CYS A 104 2.17 7.21 -1.88
N HIS A 105 3.45 6.81 -1.80
CA HIS A 105 4.05 6.10 -0.67
C HIS A 105 5.06 6.99 0.06
N PRO A 106 4.61 8.09 0.71
CA PRO A 106 5.51 9.06 1.35
C PRO A 106 6.33 8.44 2.48
N GLU A 107 5.84 7.37 3.10
CA GLU A 107 6.59 6.58 4.09
C GLU A 107 7.89 5.99 3.52
N MET A 108 7.96 5.78 2.20
CA MET A 108 9.14 5.27 1.52
C MET A 108 10.14 6.37 1.15
N ALA A 109 9.82 7.65 1.36
CA ALA A 109 10.74 8.75 1.09
C ALA A 109 12.07 8.58 1.85
N ALA A 110 12.03 8.09 3.09
CA ALA A 110 13.24 7.86 3.88
C ALA A 110 14.16 6.77 3.31
N SER A 111 13.67 5.95 2.35
CA SER A 111 14.46 4.94 1.64
C SER A 111 15.06 5.46 0.32
N ASP A 112 14.80 6.71 -0.07
CA ASP A 112 15.40 7.32 -1.25
C ASP A 112 16.83 7.79 -0.95
N PRO A 113 17.87 7.19 -1.56
CA PRO A 113 19.25 7.53 -1.27
C PRO A 113 19.63 8.96 -1.68
N ASP A 114 18.85 9.60 -2.56
CA ASP A 114 19.13 10.96 -3.03
C ASP A 114 18.59 12.04 -2.08
N ARG A 115 17.86 11.64 -1.02
CA ARG A 115 17.32 12.56 -0.01
C ARG A 115 18.27 12.75 1.16
N HIS A 116 18.33 13.99 1.66
CA HIS A 116 19.16 14.39 2.79
C HIS A 116 18.68 13.81 4.13
N ASP A 117 17.40 13.48 4.25
CA ASP A 117 16.73 12.92 5.43
C ASP A 117 16.55 11.40 5.35
N SER A 118 17.25 10.74 4.43
CA SER A 118 17.21 9.29 4.28
C SER A 118 17.73 8.55 5.51
N VAL A 119 17.24 7.33 5.72
CA VAL A 119 17.74 6.46 6.78
C VAL A 119 19.23 6.17 6.56
N ARG A 120 19.95 6.00 7.66
CA ARG A 120 21.42 5.90 7.63
C ARG A 120 21.96 4.83 6.66
N PHE A 121 21.28 3.70 6.53
CA PHE A 121 21.64 2.65 5.60
C PHE A 121 20.46 2.34 4.68
N VAL A 122 20.56 2.78 3.43
CA VAL A 122 19.61 2.45 2.35
C VAL A 122 20.12 1.25 1.56
N HIS A 123 19.21 0.38 1.13
CA HIS A 123 19.58 -0.74 0.28
C HIS A 123 19.97 -0.25 -1.13
N GLY A 124 21.20 -0.54 -1.56
CA GLY A 124 21.78 0.03 -2.77
C GLY A 124 21.00 -0.22 -4.07
N ILE A 125 20.15 -1.26 -4.12
CA ILE A 125 19.29 -1.51 -5.29
C ILE A 125 18.31 -0.37 -5.56
N ILE A 126 17.90 0.38 -4.52
CA ILE A 126 16.98 1.52 -4.67
C ILE A 126 17.65 2.63 -5.47
N GLY A 127 18.94 2.89 -5.23
CA GLY A 127 19.75 3.83 -6.01
C GLY A 127 19.89 3.41 -7.48
N GLY A 128 19.94 2.10 -7.75
CA GLY A 128 20.10 1.54 -9.09
C GLY A 128 18.77 1.24 -9.80
N ALA A 129 18.25 0.03 -9.64
CA ALA A 129 17.03 -0.43 -10.30
C ALA A 129 15.74 0.20 -9.73
N GLY A 130 15.84 0.88 -8.58
CA GLY A 130 14.70 1.51 -7.93
C GLY A 130 13.71 0.52 -7.33
N CYS A 131 12.52 1.02 -7.01
CA CYS A 131 11.40 0.24 -6.47
C CYS A 131 11.07 -0.96 -7.38
N THR A 132 11.16 -0.77 -8.70
CA THR A 132 10.83 -1.79 -9.70
C THR A 132 11.88 -2.89 -9.85
N GLY A 133 13.00 -2.83 -9.14
CA GLY A 133 13.95 -3.93 -9.06
C GLY A 133 13.41 -5.13 -8.27
N CYS A 134 12.47 -4.87 -7.35
CA CYS A 134 11.86 -5.86 -6.49
C CYS A 134 10.34 -5.97 -6.69
N HIS A 135 9.67 -4.85 -6.99
CA HIS A 135 8.21 -4.77 -7.10
C HIS A 135 7.75 -4.62 -8.56
N ASP A 136 6.70 -5.33 -8.94
CA ASP A 136 5.95 -5.03 -10.16
C ASP A 136 4.92 -3.93 -9.86
N PRO A 137 4.97 -2.77 -10.54
CA PRO A 137 4.06 -1.65 -10.24
C PRO A 137 2.62 -1.91 -10.73
N HIS A 138 2.39 -3.00 -11.45
CA HIS A 138 1.09 -3.41 -11.94
C HIS A 138 0.58 -4.59 -11.12
N THR A 139 1.28 -5.73 -11.17
CA THR A 139 0.72 -6.97 -10.65
C THR A 139 1.74 -8.08 -10.43
N SER A 140 1.50 -8.95 -9.46
CA SER A 140 2.32 -10.13 -9.20
C SER A 140 1.54 -11.39 -8.81
N ASP A 141 2.19 -12.54 -8.99
CA ASP A 141 1.82 -13.83 -8.41
C ASP A 141 2.27 -13.95 -6.95
N HIS A 142 3.00 -12.95 -6.44
CA HIS A 142 3.56 -12.94 -5.10
C HIS A 142 3.04 -11.75 -4.27
N PRO A 143 2.90 -11.92 -2.94
CA PRO A 143 2.50 -10.83 -2.06
C PRO A 143 3.42 -9.62 -2.17
N PHE A 144 2.89 -8.44 -1.78
CA PHE A 144 3.61 -7.17 -1.85
C PHE A 144 4.09 -6.81 -3.27
N LEU A 145 3.45 -7.38 -4.29
CA LEU A 145 3.80 -7.19 -5.69
C LEU A 145 5.24 -7.60 -6.05
N LEU A 146 5.85 -8.51 -5.28
CA LEU A 146 7.23 -8.89 -5.53
C LEU A 146 7.38 -9.64 -6.86
N VAL A 147 8.43 -9.38 -7.63
CA VAL A 147 8.66 -10.08 -8.91
C VAL A 147 9.05 -11.55 -8.74
N GLN A 148 9.44 -11.96 -7.52
CA GLN A 148 9.79 -13.34 -7.14
C GLN A 148 9.47 -13.57 -5.65
N PRO A 149 9.42 -14.83 -5.16
CA PRO A 149 9.32 -15.11 -3.73
C PRO A 149 10.51 -14.50 -2.96
N ILE A 150 10.27 -13.96 -1.77
CA ILE A 150 11.23 -13.13 -0.99
C ILE A 150 12.66 -13.68 -1.02
N ASN A 151 12.89 -14.90 -0.52
CA ASN A 151 14.24 -15.45 -0.46
C ASN A 151 14.86 -15.63 -1.85
N ARG A 152 14.07 -16.06 -2.85
CA ARG A 152 14.57 -16.21 -4.23
C ARG A 152 14.97 -14.84 -4.81
N LEU A 153 14.17 -13.80 -4.55
CA LEU A 153 14.45 -12.44 -4.99
C LEU A 153 15.78 -11.93 -4.42
N CYS A 154 15.99 -12.04 -3.11
CA CYS A 154 17.25 -11.64 -2.47
C CYS A 154 18.44 -12.41 -3.06
N LEU A 155 18.30 -13.72 -3.23
CA LEU A 155 19.36 -14.59 -3.74
C LEU A 155 19.65 -14.40 -5.23
N SER A 156 18.79 -13.71 -5.99
CA SER A 156 19.05 -13.37 -7.38
C SER A 156 20.28 -12.44 -7.51
N CYS A 157 20.43 -11.48 -6.58
CA CYS A 157 21.52 -10.51 -6.53
C CYS A 157 22.56 -10.80 -5.43
N HIS A 158 22.22 -11.58 -4.40
CA HIS A 158 23.15 -11.99 -3.33
C HIS A 158 23.57 -13.46 -3.49
N PRO A 159 24.35 -13.82 -4.54
CA PRO A 159 24.62 -15.21 -4.88
C PRO A 159 25.46 -15.94 -3.83
N ARG A 160 26.26 -15.22 -3.02
CA ARG A 160 27.07 -15.81 -1.95
C ARG A 160 26.24 -16.40 -0.82
N LEU A 161 24.97 -16.03 -0.70
CA LEU A 161 24.03 -16.56 0.29
C LEU A 161 23.16 -17.70 -0.27
N ARG A 162 23.33 -18.07 -1.55
CA ARG A 162 22.55 -19.17 -2.14
C ARG A 162 22.85 -20.47 -1.39
N GLY A 163 21.81 -21.21 -1.04
CA GLY A 163 21.92 -22.45 -0.28
C GLY A 163 22.05 -22.27 1.22
N VAL A 164 22.16 -21.04 1.74
CA VAL A 164 22.12 -20.77 3.18
C VAL A 164 20.69 -21.00 3.67
N SER A 165 20.51 -22.08 4.45
CA SER A 165 19.24 -22.40 5.12
C SER A 165 19.30 -22.21 6.63
N ARG A 166 20.51 -22.08 7.19
CA ARG A 166 20.79 -21.87 8.61
C ARG A 166 22.17 -21.26 8.84
N GLY A 167 22.42 -20.76 10.04
CA GLY A 167 23.75 -20.31 10.46
C GLY A 167 24.08 -18.86 10.11
N HIS A 168 23.12 -18.09 9.62
CA HIS A 168 23.29 -16.68 9.29
C HIS A 168 22.33 -15.81 10.12
N PRO A 169 22.84 -14.79 10.85
CA PRO A 169 24.24 -14.62 11.27
C PRO A 169 24.60 -15.48 12.49
N ILE A 170 23.60 -16.09 13.14
CA ILE A 170 23.76 -16.88 14.36
C ILE A 170 23.90 -18.35 14.00
N SER A 171 24.93 -19.01 14.54
CA SER A 171 25.19 -20.43 14.29
C SER A 171 23.96 -21.29 14.59
N GLY A 172 23.60 -22.16 13.64
CA GLY A 172 22.44 -23.04 13.75
C GLY A 172 21.07 -22.39 13.58
N HIS A 173 20.94 -21.06 13.64
CA HIS A 173 19.65 -20.38 13.50
C HIS A 173 19.08 -20.54 12.09
N PRO A 174 17.80 -20.91 11.90
CA PRO A 174 17.21 -21.07 10.58
C PRO A 174 17.07 -19.73 9.86
N VAL A 175 17.08 -19.74 8.52
CA VAL A 175 16.75 -18.56 7.68
C VAL A 175 15.73 -18.90 6.58
N ALA A 176 15.22 -20.13 6.59
CA ALA A 176 14.19 -20.63 5.69
C ALA A 176 13.48 -21.85 6.33
N GLY A 177 12.28 -22.18 5.84
CA GLY A 177 11.58 -23.42 6.16
C GLY A 177 11.01 -23.53 7.59
N HIS A 178 11.06 -22.44 8.36
CA HIS A 178 10.48 -22.34 9.70
C HIS A 178 9.48 -21.19 9.70
N GLU A 179 8.48 -21.21 10.58
CA GLU A 179 7.54 -20.11 10.73
C GLU A 179 8.20 -18.92 11.44
N GLU A 180 7.84 -17.69 11.04
CA GLU A 180 8.29 -16.46 11.68
C GLU A 180 7.48 -16.19 12.95
N GLY A 181 8.15 -16.17 14.11
CA GLY A 181 7.49 -15.95 15.41
C GLY A 181 6.73 -14.61 15.50
N ARG A 182 7.29 -13.53 14.94
CA ARG A 182 6.63 -12.21 14.89
C ARG A 182 5.41 -12.14 13.97
N ARG A 183 5.29 -13.05 13.01
CA ARG A 183 4.28 -12.99 11.95
C ARG A 183 3.74 -14.39 11.67
N PRO A 184 2.81 -14.88 12.50
CA PRO A 184 2.20 -16.20 12.33
C PRO A 184 1.66 -16.41 10.90
N GLY A 185 1.82 -17.62 10.39
CA GLY A 185 1.44 -18.00 9.02
C GLY A 185 2.43 -17.56 7.93
N ARG A 186 3.55 -16.90 8.28
CA ARG A 186 4.62 -16.58 7.33
C ARG A 186 5.85 -17.40 7.62
N GLN A 187 6.50 -17.89 6.57
CA GLN A 187 7.82 -18.50 6.70
C GLN A 187 8.88 -17.44 6.96
N LEU A 188 9.81 -17.78 7.83
CA LEU A 188 11.04 -17.04 8.07
C LEU A 188 11.79 -16.84 6.76
N SER A 189 12.20 -15.59 6.56
CA SER A 189 12.78 -15.11 5.30
C SER A 189 13.90 -14.13 5.57
N CYS A 190 14.62 -13.72 4.52
CA CYS A 190 15.62 -12.65 4.61
C CYS A 190 15.00 -11.38 5.20
N SER A 191 13.76 -11.04 4.81
CA SER A 191 13.05 -9.86 5.29
C SER A 191 12.44 -10.01 6.68
N SER A 192 12.62 -11.16 7.34
CA SER A 192 12.20 -11.31 8.73
C SER A 192 13.18 -10.61 9.67
N CYS A 193 14.45 -10.43 9.28
CA CYS A 193 15.46 -9.70 10.05
C CYS A 193 15.97 -8.43 9.36
N HIS A 194 15.95 -8.42 8.02
CA HIS A 194 16.42 -7.30 7.21
C HIS A 194 15.26 -6.45 6.69
N ASP A 195 15.41 -5.13 6.75
CA ASP A 195 14.60 -4.18 6.01
C ASP A 195 15.15 -4.08 4.56
N PRO A 196 14.41 -4.52 3.53
CA PRO A 196 14.90 -4.48 2.16
C PRO A 196 14.96 -3.07 1.57
N HIS A 197 14.40 -2.06 2.26
CA HIS A 197 14.41 -0.67 1.82
C HIS A 197 15.53 0.12 2.52
N GLY A 198 15.57 0.08 3.84
CA GLY A 198 16.58 0.80 4.60
C GLY A 198 16.35 0.74 6.10
N SER A 199 17.42 0.97 6.86
CA SER A 199 17.36 0.95 8.32
C SER A 199 18.42 1.84 8.95
N PRO A 200 18.20 2.34 10.17
CA PRO A 200 19.26 2.99 10.96
C PRO A 200 20.37 2.02 11.41
N PHE A 201 20.14 0.70 11.33
CA PHE A 201 21.07 -0.34 11.75
C PHE A 201 21.88 -0.91 10.57
N ARG A 202 23.17 -1.17 10.83
CA ARG A 202 24.08 -1.77 9.84
C ARG A 202 23.54 -3.09 9.30
N HIS A 203 23.89 -3.41 8.05
CA HIS A 203 23.38 -4.57 7.32
C HIS A 203 21.85 -4.59 7.19
N LEU A 204 21.21 -3.41 7.27
CA LEU A 204 19.78 -3.23 7.09
C LEU A 204 18.93 -4.02 8.09
N LEU A 205 19.38 -4.23 9.32
CA LEU A 205 18.63 -5.00 10.31
C LEU A 205 17.48 -4.16 10.89
N PHE A 206 16.38 -4.78 11.33
CA PHE A 206 15.33 -4.03 12.04
C PHE A 206 15.74 -3.56 13.44
N GLU A 207 16.72 -4.23 14.06
CA GLU A 207 17.24 -3.90 15.39
C GLU A 207 18.67 -4.41 15.53
N THR A 208 19.42 -3.93 16.52
CA THR A 208 20.72 -4.51 16.85
C THR A 208 20.56 -5.92 17.45
N PRO A 209 21.27 -6.94 16.91
CA PRO A 209 21.32 -8.25 17.56
C PRO A 209 22.19 -8.23 18.83
N LEU A 210 23.01 -7.18 19.04
CA LEU A 210 23.79 -7.00 20.26
C LEU A 210 22.86 -6.76 21.45
N GLY A 211 23.09 -7.47 22.55
CA GLY A 211 22.29 -7.35 23.77
C GLY A 211 21.05 -8.25 23.83
N GLY A 212 20.80 -9.06 22.79
CA GLY A 212 19.72 -10.06 22.79
C GLY A 212 18.32 -9.52 22.54
N TYR A 213 18.09 -8.21 22.64
CA TYR A 213 16.76 -7.59 22.46
C TYR A 213 15.97 -8.11 21.25
N PHE A 214 16.62 -8.21 20.09
CA PHE A 214 15.99 -8.72 18.88
C PHE A 214 15.59 -10.20 18.95
N CYS A 215 16.30 -11.02 19.71
CA CYS A 215 16.06 -12.47 19.79
C CYS A 215 14.70 -12.78 20.44
N HIS A 216 14.20 -11.89 21.30
CA HIS A 216 13.06 -12.18 22.17
C HIS A 216 11.74 -11.89 21.50
N GLU A 217 11.81 -11.16 20.40
CA GLU A 217 10.71 -10.97 19.46
C GLU A 217 10.20 -12.29 18.88
N CYS A 218 11.00 -13.36 18.95
CA CYS A 218 10.62 -14.70 18.50
C CYS A 218 10.92 -15.80 19.54
N HIS A 219 11.80 -15.56 20.51
CA HIS A 219 12.21 -16.54 21.50
C HIS A 219 11.94 -16.03 22.92
N ASP A 220 10.75 -16.32 23.44
CA ASP A 220 10.28 -15.86 24.77
C ASP A 220 11.27 -16.14 25.92
N GLY A 221 12.02 -17.24 25.84
CA GLY A 221 12.99 -17.66 26.86
C GLY A 221 14.32 -16.90 26.88
N LEU A 222 14.54 -15.97 25.95
CA LEU A 222 15.83 -15.27 25.84
C LEU A 222 15.81 -13.87 26.49
N ALA A 223 14.63 -13.33 26.86
CA ALA A 223 14.36 -12.00 27.46
C ALA A 223 15.59 -11.31 28.11
N PRO A 224 15.92 -10.03 27.79
CA PRO A 224 17.18 -9.44 28.23
C PRO A 224 17.03 -9.24 29.72
N LYS A 225 18.01 -9.70 30.52
CA LYS A 225 18.03 -9.37 31.94
C LYS A 225 18.05 -7.85 32.03
N GLN A 226 16.96 -7.25 32.54
CA GLN A 226 16.87 -5.80 32.74
C GLN A 226 18.15 -5.36 33.44
N GLN A 227 18.96 -4.56 32.76
CA GLN A 227 20.04 -3.85 33.42
C GLN A 227 19.34 -2.85 34.35
N THR A 228 19.19 -3.23 35.61
CA THR A 228 18.87 -2.28 36.65
C THR A 228 19.96 -1.22 36.59
N SER A 229 19.60 -0.02 36.13
CA SER A 229 20.47 1.13 36.20
C SER A 229 20.65 1.47 37.68
N ALA A 230 21.65 0.83 38.31
CA ALA A 230 22.19 1.30 39.56
C ALA A 230 22.96 2.59 39.27
N ARG A 231 22.29 3.74 39.45
CA ARG A 231 22.83 4.98 40.01
C ARG A 231 21.71 5.99 40.22
#